data_AF-A0A970JNP6-F1
#
_entry.id   AF-A0A970JNP6-F1
#
_cell.length_a   1.000
_cell.length_b   1.000
_cell.length_c   1.000
_cell.angle_alpha   90.00
_cell.angle_beta   90.00
_cell.angle_gamma   90.00
#
_symmetry.space_group_name_H-M   'P 1'
#
loop_
_entity.id
_entity.type
_entity.pdbx_description
1 polymer ?
#
loop_
_entity_poly.entity_id
_entity_poly.type
_entity_poly.pdbx_seq_one_letter_code
_entity_poly.pdbx_strand_id
1 'polypeptide(L)'
;MTHSEQQAAEMWRSIIPVSGTVEHRMIECVKALEERGYDVSEARRLIPKGWDAYNVRDFRMLQKVIAMMWEALRRAPKMVSNDYLPDTFEELKASWTAGAAGLGGMPRLTAYSVDSLNGVFRDKVYGAWYGKCIGCALGDPCAGWPSDKVRKERGRITDYVQKPDPRNDDINYQLLVLHAVDEYGPDFTSRDLAYEWVEHLDVDVTYTAERQALENLHRGIIPPYSARENNPFSHWIGAQMRGEVHGLIAPGRPELAAELAHRDAVISHVTEGVYGEVFNAVMVSLAFVMDDVEAIIGRALGYVPAHSQFASVVRSTVAKCKETGSWERVLDWINDTYGHLHWIHTFPNAAIVVMSLMLGGGDFTESVCMAASSGWDCDCSTGQVGATVGALVGERAIPDRWKEPIADRLYTDVAGFTVIELSKLTDWTCDAARRLARAYDERG
;
A
#
# COMPACT_ATOMS: atom_id res chain seq x y z
N MET A 1 -8.75 -33.81 7.46
CA MET A 1 -8.24 -33.00 6.35
C MET A 1 -6.74 -32.93 6.53
N THR A 2 -5.97 -33.31 5.52
CA THR A 2 -4.52 -33.11 5.52
C THR A 2 -4.20 -31.61 5.38
N HIS A 3 -2.97 -31.22 5.69
CA HIS A 3 -2.54 -29.82 5.52
C HIS A 3 -2.75 -29.31 4.08
N SER A 4 -2.46 -30.12 3.06
CA SER A 4 -2.68 -29.73 1.66
C SER A 4 -4.16 -29.61 1.28
N GLU A 5 -5.02 -30.44 1.87
CA GLU A 5 -6.47 -30.33 1.68
C GLU A 5 -7.01 -29.05 2.35
N GLN A 6 -6.45 -28.64 3.49
CA GLN A 6 -6.79 -27.39 4.17
C GLN A 6 -6.36 -26.17 3.33
N GLN A 7 -5.11 -26.15 2.86
CA GLN A 7 -4.62 -25.09 1.97
C GLN A 7 -5.49 -24.95 0.72
N ALA A 8 -5.89 -26.06 0.09
CA ALA A 8 -6.77 -26.02 -1.08
C ALA A 8 -8.16 -25.44 -0.75
N ALA A 9 -8.72 -25.77 0.41
CA ALA A 9 -9.98 -25.21 0.86
C ALA A 9 -9.88 -23.70 1.11
N GLU A 10 -8.81 -23.25 1.77
CA GLU A 10 -8.55 -21.84 2.08
C GLU A 10 -8.25 -21.01 0.82
N MET A 11 -7.49 -21.55 -0.13
CA MET A 11 -7.27 -20.91 -1.44
C MET A 11 -8.56 -20.75 -2.26
N TRP A 12 -9.57 -21.59 -2.01
CA TRP A 12 -10.84 -21.52 -2.72
C TRP A 12 -11.83 -20.58 -2.03
N ARG A 13 -11.88 -20.62 -0.70
CA ARG A 13 -12.74 -19.77 0.11
C ARG A 13 -12.16 -19.59 1.52
N SER A 14 -11.76 -18.38 1.84
CA SER A 14 -11.38 -17.93 3.18
C SER A 14 -12.35 -16.86 3.69
N ILE A 15 -12.31 -16.60 4.99
CA ILE A 15 -13.06 -15.52 5.64
C ILE A 15 -12.05 -14.73 6.47
N ILE A 16 -11.98 -13.42 6.23
CA ILE A 16 -11.16 -12.49 7.02
C ILE A 16 -11.77 -12.43 8.44
N PRO A 17 -11.03 -12.79 9.50
CA PRO A 17 -11.61 -12.92 10.84
C PRO A 17 -12.25 -11.64 11.39
N VAL A 18 -11.67 -10.47 11.11
CA VAL A 18 -12.11 -9.19 11.68
C VAL A 18 -13.34 -8.64 10.95
N SER A 19 -13.24 -8.44 9.63
CA SER A 19 -14.32 -7.86 8.83
C SER A 19 -15.39 -8.87 8.41
N GLY A 20 -15.08 -10.17 8.46
CA GLY A 20 -15.95 -11.23 7.94
C GLY A 20 -16.05 -11.26 6.40
N THR A 21 -15.20 -10.52 5.70
CA THR A 21 -15.12 -10.52 4.23
C THR A 21 -14.74 -11.90 3.73
N VAL A 22 -15.42 -12.37 2.69
CA VAL A 22 -15.15 -13.67 2.07
C VAL A 22 -14.23 -13.44 0.88
N GLU A 23 -13.14 -14.18 0.83
CA GLU A 23 -12.19 -14.14 -0.28
C GLU A 23 -12.22 -15.45 -1.05
N HIS A 24 -11.92 -15.36 -2.34
CA HIS A 24 -11.85 -16.46 -3.28
C HIS A 24 -10.56 -16.37 -4.09
N ARG A 25 -9.42 -16.58 -3.43
CA ARG A 25 -8.08 -16.33 -4.00
C ARG A 25 -7.90 -16.83 -5.44
N MET A 26 -8.34 -18.06 -5.76
CA MET A 26 -8.22 -18.58 -7.13
C MET A 26 -9.15 -17.91 -8.16
N ILE A 27 -10.34 -17.46 -7.75
CA ILE A 27 -11.26 -16.70 -8.60
C ILE A 27 -10.72 -15.27 -8.77
N GLU A 28 -10.14 -14.72 -7.71
CA GLU A 28 -9.49 -13.41 -7.71
C GLU A 28 -8.25 -13.38 -8.58
N CYS A 29 -7.43 -14.45 -8.63
CA CYS A 29 -6.33 -14.60 -9.59
C CYS A 29 -6.82 -14.43 -11.04
N VAL A 30 -7.96 -15.06 -11.37
CA VAL A 30 -8.59 -14.98 -12.70
C VAL A 30 -9.00 -13.54 -12.99
N LYS A 31 -9.66 -12.87 -12.04
CA LYS A 31 -10.10 -11.48 -12.19
C LYS A 31 -8.91 -10.51 -12.34
N ALA A 32 -7.89 -10.64 -11.50
CA ALA A 32 -6.72 -9.76 -11.52
C ALA A 32 -5.93 -9.85 -12.85
N LEU A 33 -5.79 -11.04 -13.43
CA LEU A 33 -5.16 -11.17 -14.75
C LEU A 33 -6.05 -10.65 -15.89
N GLU A 34 -7.37 -10.84 -15.81
CA GLU A 34 -8.30 -10.25 -16.78
C GLU A 34 -8.23 -8.72 -16.80
N GLU A 35 -8.18 -8.08 -15.63
CA GLU A 35 -8.02 -6.63 -15.47
C GLU A 35 -6.70 -6.13 -16.07
N ARG A 36 -5.68 -6.99 -16.12
CA ARG A 36 -4.39 -6.72 -16.76
C ARG A 36 -4.36 -7.03 -18.26
N GLY A 37 -5.50 -7.38 -18.84
CA GLY A 37 -5.69 -7.60 -20.28
C GLY A 37 -5.29 -8.99 -20.76
N TYR A 38 -5.29 -10.02 -19.91
CA TYR A 38 -5.03 -11.40 -20.32
C TYR A 38 -6.33 -12.13 -20.68
N ASP A 39 -6.26 -13.03 -21.67
CA ASP A 39 -7.36 -13.96 -21.96
C ASP A 39 -7.37 -15.10 -20.94
N VAL A 40 -8.20 -14.95 -19.91
CA VAL A 40 -8.36 -15.94 -18.83
C VAL A 40 -9.52 -16.92 -19.08
N SER A 41 -10.04 -17.01 -20.31
CA SER A 41 -11.22 -17.81 -20.65
C SER A 41 -11.06 -19.30 -20.32
N GLU A 42 -9.85 -19.85 -20.44
CA GLU A 42 -9.56 -21.24 -20.05
C GLU A 42 -9.71 -21.43 -18.53
N ALA A 43 -9.09 -20.56 -17.73
CA ALA A 43 -9.16 -20.64 -16.27
C ALA A 43 -10.59 -20.38 -15.75
N ARG A 44 -11.32 -19.43 -16.34
CA ARG A 44 -12.70 -19.10 -15.97
C ARG A 44 -13.65 -20.30 -16.13
N ARG A 45 -13.46 -21.12 -17.17
CA ARG A 45 -14.26 -22.34 -17.40
C ARG A 45 -14.07 -23.42 -16.33
N LEU A 46 -13.02 -23.34 -15.53
CA LEU A 46 -12.73 -24.29 -14.45
C LEU A 46 -13.41 -23.93 -13.12
N ILE A 47 -13.91 -22.69 -12.96
CA ILE A 47 -14.54 -22.21 -11.72
C ILE A 47 -15.73 -23.09 -11.29
N PRO A 48 -16.70 -23.46 -12.16
CA PRO A 48 -17.82 -24.31 -11.76
C PRO A 48 -17.35 -25.66 -11.19
N LYS A 49 -16.33 -26.26 -11.82
CA LYS A 49 -15.77 -27.55 -11.38
C LYS A 49 -15.10 -27.46 -10.01
N GLY A 50 -14.45 -26.33 -9.71
CA GLY A 50 -13.88 -26.12 -8.38
C GLY A 50 -14.96 -25.94 -7.31
N TRP A 51 -16.07 -25.27 -7.65
CA TRP A 51 -17.24 -25.20 -6.76
C TRP A 51 -17.87 -26.56 -6.51
N ASP A 52 -18.04 -27.38 -7.56
CA ASP A 52 -18.55 -28.74 -7.42
C ASP A 52 -17.69 -29.54 -6.42
N ALA A 53 -16.36 -29.48 -6.56
CA ALA A 53 -15.41 -30.15 -5.66
C ALA A 53 -15.46 -29.59 -4.22
N TYR A 54 -15.48 -28.27 -4.06
CA TYR A 54 -15.51 -27.61 -2.75
C TYR A 54 -16.81 -27.95 -1.99
N ASN A 55 -17.96 -27.88 -2.65
CA ASN A 55 -19.28 -28.09 -2.04
C ASN A 55 -19.49 -29.52 -1.53
N VAL A 56 -18.94 -30.53 -2.24
CA VAL A 56 -18.98 -31.93 -1.79
C VAL A 56 -17.79 -32.31 -0.90
N ARG A 57 -16.92 -31.34 -0.57
CA ARG A 57 -15.70 -31.51 0.24
C ARG A 57 -14.69 -32.49 -0.34
N ASP A 58 -14.65 -32.63 -1.68
CA ASP A 58 -13.61 -33.37 -2.39
C ASP A 58 -12.38 -32.47 -2.60
N PHE A 59 -11.62 -32.25 -1.52
CA PHE A 59 -10.46 -31.35 -1.55
C PHE A 59 -9.27 -31.90 -2.35
N ARG A 60 -9.27 -33.19 -2.69
CA ARG A 60 -8.27 -33.78 -3.59
C ARG A 60 -8.58 -33.44 -5.04
N MET A 61 -9.85 -33.51 -5.44
CA MET A 61 -10.28 -32.98 -6.73
C MET A 61 -10.07 -31.47 -6.80
N LEU A 62 -10.36 -30.74 -5.72
CA LEU A 62 -10.13 -29.30 -5.66
C LEU A 62 -8.67 -28.93 -5.92
N GLN A 63 -7.71 -29.61 -5.28
CA GLN A 63 -6.28 -29.43 -5.56
C GLN A 63 -5.96 -29.61 -7.04
N LYS A 64 -6.52 -30.64 -7.69
CA LYS A 64 -6.36 -30.87 -9.12
C LYS A 64 -6.93 -29.71 -9.95
N VAL A 65 -8.10 -29.21 -9.61
CA VAL A 65 -8.72 -28.06 -10.32
C VAL A 65 -7.88 -26.80 -10.15
N ILE A 66 -7.39 -26.52 -8.94
CA ILE A 66 -6.51 -25.38 -8.65
C ILE A 66 -5.24 -25.45 -9.51
N ALA A 67 -4.61 -26.63 -9.61
CA ALA A 67 -3.43 -26.83 -10.46
C ALA A 67 -3.74 -26.57 -11.95
N MET A 68 -4.89 -27.06 -12.45
CA MET A 68 -5.34 -26.79 -13.83
C MET A 68 -5.60 -25.30 -14.07
N MET A 69 -6.13 -24.58 -13.07
CA MET A 69 -6.33 -23.13 -13.15
C MET A 69 -5.00 -22.40 -13.24
N TRP A 70 -4.03 -22.73 -12.39
CA TRP A 70 -2.68 -22.13 -12.47
C TRP A 70 -2.00 -22.39 -13.82
N GLU A 71 -2.13 -23.61 -14.36
CA GLU A 71 -1.62 -23.93 -15.69
C GLU A 71 -2.25 -23.04 -16.76
N ALA A 72 -3.58 -22.91 -16.75
CA ALA A 72 -4.33 -22.08 -17.68
C ALA A 72 -3.95 -20.59 -17.58
N LEU A 73 -3.81 -20.08 -16.35
CA LEU A 73 -3.41 -18.69 -16.11
C LEU A 73 -1.97 -18.41 -16.59
N ARG A 74 -1.04 -19.34 -16.37
CA ARG A 74 0.35 -19.21 -16.84
C ARG A 74 0.45 -19.18 -18.37
N ARG A 75 -0.41 -19.92 -19.06
CA ARG A 75 -0.47 -19.97 -20.54
C ARG A 75 -1.35 -18.87 -21.14
N ALA A 76 -2.03 -18.06 -20.32
CA ALA A 76 -2.96 -17.05 -20.81
C ALA A 76 -2.22 -16.02 -21.69
N PRO A 77 -2.65 -15.80 -22.94
CA PRO A 77 -2.04 -14.79 -23.77
C PRO A 77 -2.45 -13.39 -23.29
N LYS A 78 -1.50 -12.46 -23.29
CA LYS A 78 -1.77 -11.06 -23.04
C LYS A 78 -2.39 -10.44 -24.30
N MET A 79 -3.64 -9.99 -24.21
CA MET A 79 -4.41 -9.46 -25.34
C MET A 79 -4.17 -7.96 -25.55
N VAL A 80 -3.78 -7.26 -24.48
CA VAL A 80 -3.44 -5.83 -24.49
C VAL A 80 -1.95 -5.67 -24.20
N SER A 81 -1.16 -5.26 -25.20
CA SER A 81 0.24 -4.88 -24.98
C SER A 81 0.30 -3.49 -24.35
N ASN A 82 1.06 -3.39 -23.25
CA ASN A 82 1.36 -2.14 -22.55
C ASN A 82 2.88 -1.97 -22.46
N ASP A 83 3.61 -2.32 -23.52
CA ASP A 83 5.09 -2.43 -23.56
C ASP A 83 5.82 -1.07 -23.43
N TYR A 84 5.09 0.01 -23.14
CA TYR A 84 5.60 1.38 -23.00
C TYR A 84 5.59 1.91 -21.57
N LEU A 85 5.17 1.12 -20.58
CA LEU A 85 5.18 1.55 -19.19
C LEU A 85 6.60 1.41 -18.61
N PRO A 86 7.11 2.44 -17.91
CA PRO A 86 8.40 2.35 -17.24
C PRO A 86 8.52 1.14 -16.34
N ASP A 87 9.63 0.42 -16.47
CA ASP A 87 9.88 -0.85 -15.79
C ASP A 87 11.15 -0.80 -14.92
N THR A 88 12.06 0.11 -15.25
CA THR A 88 13.24 0.47 -14.44
C THR A 88 13.07 1.83 -13.77
N PHE A 89 13.87 2.10 -12.73
CA PHE A 89 13.83 3.39 -12.06
C PHE A 89 14.25 4.53 -13.00
N GLU A 90 15.22 4.27 -13.89
CA GLU A 90 15.70 5.21 -14.89
C GLU A 90 14.61 5.58 -15.90
N GLU A 91 13.84 4.60 -16.38
CA GLU A 91 12.68 4.84 -17.23
C GLU A 91 11.58 5.59 -16.48
N LEU A 92 11.34 5.23 -15.20
CA LEU A 92 10.33 5.89 -14.38
C LEU A 92 10.71 7.36 -14.21
N LYS A 93 11.95 7.63 -13.83
CA LYS A 93 12.53 8.96 -13.71
C LYS A 93 12.48 9.76 -15.01
N ALA A 94 12.78 9.12 -16.14
CA ALA A 94 12.68 9.74 -17.46
C ALA A 94 11.23 10.08 -17.86
N SER A 95 10.25 9.35 -17.33
CA SER A 95 8.83 9.58 -17.59
C SER A 95 8.23 10.71 -16.77
N TRP A 96 8.92 11.17 -15.72
CA TRP A 96 8.47 12.29 -14.90
C TRP A 96 8.35 13.51 -15.79
N THR A 97 7.24 14.23 -15.64
CA THR A 97 7.08 15.49 -16.36
C THR A 97 8.22 16.44 -15.96
N ALA A 98 8.76 17.22 -16.89
CA ALA A 98 9.88 18.14 -16.65
C ALA A 98 9.61 19.23 -15.56
N GLY A 99 8.45 19.18 -14.90
CA GLY A 99 8.10 19.93 -13.69
C GLY A 99 8.23 19.17 -12.36
N ALA A 100 8.48 17.86 -12.33
CA ALA A 100 8.60 17.08 -11.09
C ALA A 100 9.84 17.47 -10.26
N ALA A 101 10.92 17.89 -10.93
CA ALA A 101 12.12 18.49 -10.35
C ALA A 101 12.02 20.03 -10.19
N GLY A 102 10.98 20.67 -10.74
CA GLY A 102 10.84 22.12 -10.78
C GLY A 102 9.54 22.55 -11.46
N LEU A 103 8.44 22.57 -10.72
CA LEU A 103 7.20 23.21 -11.17
C LEU A 103 7.53 24.68 -11.38
N GLY A 104 7.37 25.18 -12.61
CA GLY A 104 7.44 26.62 -12.88
C GLY A 104 6.45 27.34 -11.99
N GLY A 105 6.95 27.95 -10.91
CA GLY A 105 6.16 28.65 -9.90
C GLY A 105 6.10 28.04 -8.50
N MET A 106 6.57 26.80 -8.25
CA MET A 106 6.62 26.28 -6.87
C MET A 106 7.95 26.55 -6.18
N PRO A 107 7.95 26.80 -4.85
CA PRO A 107 9.16 27.03 -4.09
C PRO A 107 10.16 25.88 -4.26
N ARG A 108 11.43 26.24 -4.40
CA ARG A 108 12.55 25.30 -4.31
C ARG A 108 12.44 24.61 -2.94
N LEU A 109 12.47 23.27 -2.91
CA LEU A 109 12.48 22.55 -1.64
C LEU A 109 13.75 22.94 -0.89
N THR A 110 13.57 23.38 0.35
CA THR A 110 14.68 23.60 1.26
C THR A 110 15.11 22.27 1.84
N ALA A 111 16.40 22.14 2.16
CA ALA A 111 16.90 20.98 2.89
C ALA A 111 16.15 20.89 4.23
N TYR A 112 15.57 19.73 4.53
CA TYR A 112 14.93 19.46 5.80
C TYR A 112 15.98 18.93 6.79
N SER A 113 16.09 19.55 7.96
CA SER A 113 17.05 19.12 8.97
C SER A 113 16.57 17.85 9.67
N VAL A 114 17.35 16.77 9.58
CA VAL A 114 17.11 15.51 10.30
C VAL A 114 17.96 15.40 11.57
N ASP A 115 18.57 16.50 12.01
CA ASP A 115 19.42 16.53 13.21
C ASP A 115 18.67 16.04 14.46
N SER A 116 19.38 15.39 15.36
CA SER A 116 18.86 14.94 16.67
C SER A 116 18.21 16.04 17.51
N LEU A 117 18.64 17.29 17.35
CA LEU A 117 18.09 18.46 18.03
C LEU A 117 16.79 18.98 17.38
N ASN A 118 16.45 18.53 16.17
CA ASN A 118 15.20 18.88 15.53
C ASN A 118 14.04 18.05 16.12
N GLY A 119 13.49 18.53 17.23
CA GLY A 119 12.32 17.89 17.87
C GLY A 119 11.09 17.82 16.96
N VAL A 120 10.93 18.74 15.99
CA VAL A 120 9.81 18.73 15.03
C VAL A 120 9.92 17.55 14.07
N PHE A 121 11.13 17.19 13.64
CA PHE A 121 11.33 16.02 12.78
C PHE A 121 10.85 14.74 13.49
N ARG A 122 11.33 14.51 14.71
CA ARG A 122 10.93 13.35 15.51
C ARG A 122 9.42 13.36 15.77
N ASP A 123 8.83 14.52 16.05
CA ASP A 123 7.38 14.68 16.29
C ASP A 123 6.54 14.29 15.06
N LYS A 124 6.98 14.69 13.86
CA LYS A 124 6.36 14.33 12.58
C LYS A 124 6.50 12.83 12.27
N VAL A 125 7.68 12.24 12.48
CA VAL A 125 7.88 10.79 12.31
C VAL A 125 7.01 10.01 13.30
N TYR A 126 6.93 10.47 14.55
CA TYR A 126 6.08 9.83 15.55
C TYR A 126 4.59 9.93 15.19
N GLY A 127 4.19 11.10 14.68
CA GLY A 127 2.84 11.34 14.20
C GLY A 127 2.48 10.40 13.05
N ALA A 128 3.42 10.15 12.14
CA ALA A 128 3.21 9.20 11.05
C ALA A 128 3.00 7.76 11.53
N TRP A 129 3.82 7.28 12.46
CA TRP A 129 3.66 5.93 13.01
C TRP A 129 2.38 5.74 13.81
N TYR A 130 2.03 6.71 14.66
CA TYR A 130 0.72 6.72 15.32
C TYR A 130 -0.41 6.79 14.31
N GLY A 131 -0.31 7.69 13.33
CA GLY A 131 -1.28 7.87 12.29
C GLY A 131 -1.55 6.60 11.50
N LYS A 132 -0.50 5.86 11.13
CA LYS A 132 -0.61 4.55 10.49
C LYS A 132 -1.39 3.58 11.36
N CYS A 133 -0.98 3.37 12.61
CA CYS A 133 -1.62 2.43 13.53
C CYS A 133 -3.08 2.78 13.82
N ILE A 134 -3.38 4.07 14.04
CA ILE A 134 -4.74 4.58 14.24
C ILE A 134 -5.59 4.30 13.01
N GLY A 135 -5.07 4.63 11.82
CA GLY A 135 -5.79 4.48 10.57
C GLY A 135 -6.10 3.02 10.25
N CYS A 136 -5.12 2.12 10.36
CA CYS A 136 -5.32 0.69 10.19
C CYS A 136 -6.39 0.15 11.15
N ALA A 137 -6.30 0.49 12.44
CA ALA A 137 -7.28 0.04 13.45
C ALA A 137 -8.70 0.61 13.23
N LEU A 138 -8.83 1.80 12.63
CA LEU A 138 -10.13 2.37 12.26
C LEU A 138 -10.75 1.68 11.04
N GLY A 139 -9.92 1.31 10.06
CA GLY A 139 -10.36 0.71 8.80
C GLY A 139 -10.62 -0.80 8.88
N ASP A 140 -9.83 -1.54 9.64
CA ASP A 140 -9.85 -3.01 9.72
C ASP A 140 -11.26 -3.63 9.92
N PRO A 141 -12.13 -3.10 10.80
CA PRO A 141 -13.49 -3.63 10.98
C PRO A 141 -14.38 -3.61 9.72
N CYS A 142 -14.03 -2.80 8.72
CA CYS A 142 -14.77 -2.66 7.46
C CYS A 142 -13.95 -3.10 6.24
N ALA A 143 -12.75 -3.65 6.42
CA ALA A 143 -11.88 -4.06 5.30
C ALA A 143 -12.59 -5.09 4.40
N GLY A 144 -12.66 -4.79 3.11
CA GLY A 144 -13.36 -5.55 2.07
C GLY A 144 -14.88 -5.36 2.02
N TRP A 145 -15.45 -4.47 2.83
CA TRP A 145 -16.87 -4.13 2.71
C TRP A 145 -17.10 -3.15 1.56
N PRO A 146 -18.15 -3.35 0.74
CA PRO A 146 -18.61 -2.31 -0.17
C PRO A 146 -19.06 -1.06 0.61
N SER A 147 -18.85 0.12 0.04
CA SER A 147 -19.21 1.42 0.63
C SER A 147 -20.66 1.48 1.13
N ASP A 148 -21.61 0.93 0.37
CA ASP A 148 -23.03 0.90 0.75
C ASP A 148 -23.30 0.04 1.99
N LYS A 149 -22.52 -1.02 2.20
CA LYS A 149 -22.61 -1.83 3.40
C LYS A 149 -22.12 -1.04 4.61
N VAL A 150 -20.99 -0.35 4.50
CA VAL A 150 -20.47 0.54 5.57
C VAL A 150 -21.49 1.62 5.89
N ARG A 151 -22.00 2.33 4.88
CA ARG A 151 -23.04 3.37 5.03
C ARG A 151 -24.28 2.84 5.74
N LYS A 152 -24.75 1.65 5.40
CA LYS A 152 -25.96 1.03 5.98
C LYS A 152 -25.75 0.53 7.40
N GLU A 153 -24.62 -0.12 7.68
CA GLU A 153 -24.41 -0.85 8.94
C GLU A 153 -23.63 -0.03 9.98
N ARG A 154 -22.79 0.90 9.55
CA ARG A 154 -21.93 1.74 10.41
C ARG A 154 -22.22 3.23 10.28
N GLY A 155 -22.78 3.67 9.15
CA GLY A 155 -22.87 5.09 8.85
C GLY A 155 -21.48 5.70 8.67
N ARG A 156 -21.31 6.95 9.10
CA ARG A 156 -19.99 7.57 9.18
C ARG A 156 -19.25 7.05 10.41
N ILE A 157 -18.06 6.50 10.21
CA ILE A 157 -17.14 6.11 11.29
C ILE A 157 -16.55 7.40 11.89
N THR A 158 -16.80 7.63 13.17
CA THR A 158 -16.32 8.81 13.93
C THR A 158 -15.52 8.45 15.19
N ASP A 159 -15.46 7.15 15.49
CA ASP A 159 -14.71 6.54 16.58
C ASP A 159 -14.38 5.09 16.23
N TYR A 160 -13.54 4.43 17.03
CA TYR A 160 -13.21 3.03 16.87
C TYR A 160 -14.47 2.16 16.99
N VAL A 161 -14.76 1.38 15.95
CA VAL A 161 -15.95 0.50 15.88
C VAL A 161 -15.85 -0.67 16.86
N GLN A 162 -14.62 -1.04 17.23
CA GLN A 162 -14.29 -2.06 18.22
C GLN A 162 -13.01 -1.67 18.94
N LYS A 163 -12.64 -2.40 20.00
CA LYS A 163 -11.35 -2.18 20.66
C LYS A 163 -10.20 -2.35 19.63
N PRO A 164 -9.34 -1.35 19.43
CA PRO A 164 -8.22 -1.44 18.50
C PRO A 164 -7.32 -2.64 18.78
N ASP A 165 -6.96 -3.37 17.72
CA ASP A 165 -5.87 -4.32 17.74
C ASP A 165 -4.62 -3.61 17.20
N PRO A 166 -3.55 -3.45 18.00
CA PRO A 166 -2.28 -2.88 17.54
C PRO A 166 -1.47 -3.82 16.62
N ARG A 167 -2.01 -4.98 16.21
CA ARG A 167 -1.42 -5.79 15.14
C ARG A 167 -1.79 -5.23 13.76
N ASN A 168 -0.80 -5.08 12.88
CA ASN A 168 -1.04 -4.68 11.49
C ASN A 168 0.05 -5.22 10.56
N ASP A 169 -0.35 -5.79 9.43
CA ASP A 169 0.56 -6.36 8.45
C ASP A 169 1.11 -5.34 7.44
N ASP A 170 0.41 -4.22 7.18
CA ASP A 170 0.94 -3.14 6.32
C ASP A 170 2.30 -2.63 6.80
N ILE A 171 2.53 -2.63 8.13
CA ILE A 171 3.77 -2.13 8.74
C ILE A 171 4.90 -3.16 8.65
N ASN A 172 4.60 -4.46 8.45
CA ASN A 172 5.61 -5.53 8.44
C ASN A 172 6.76 -5.21 7.46
N TYR A 173 6.41 -4.84 6.24
CA TYR A 173 7.39 -4.52 5.19
C TYR A 173 8.16 -3.23 5.47
N GLN A 174 7.54 -2.26 6.15
CA GLN A 174 8.18 -1.01 6.52
C GLN A 174 9.31 -1.24 7.55
N LEU A 175 9.12 -2.18 8.48
CA LEU A 175 10.19 -2.59 9.40
C LEU A 175 11.37 -3.22 8.65
N LEU A 176 11.11 -4.01 7.61
CA LEU A 176 12.16 -4.63 6.80
C LEU A 176 12.97 -3.60 6.00
N VAL A 177 12.35 -2.51 5.56
CA VAL A 177 13.08 -1.39 4.95
C VAL A 177 14.05 -0.76 5.96
N LEU A 178 13.59 -0.50 7.20
CA LEU A 178 14.47 0.03 8.25
C LEU A 178 15.61 -0.94 8.58
N HIS A 179 15.30 -2.24 8.63
CA HIS A 179 16.30 -3.27 8.86
C HIS A 179 17.33 -3.37 7.73
N ALA A 180 16.90 -3.30 6.48
CA ALA A 180 17.79 -3.29 5.33
C ALA A 180 18.75 -2.08 5.34
N VAL A 181 18.29 -0.92 5.82
CA VAL A 181 19.16 0.25 6.02
C VAL A 181 20.20 0.01 7.12
N ASP A 182 19.88 -0.76 8.16
CA ASP A 182 20.84 -1.13 9.19
C ASP A 182 21.89 -2.12 8.69
N GLU A 183 21.47 -3.15 7.97
CA GLU A 183 22.35 -4.24 7.51
C GLU A 183 23.21 -3.84 6.31
N TYR A 184 22.63 -3.16 5.32
CA TYR A 184 23.29 -2.88 4.04
C TYR A 184 23.61 -1.40 3.83
N GLY A 185 23.09 -0.53 4.70
CA GLY A 185 23.25 0.92 4.57
C GLY A 185 22.35 1.55 3.51
N PRO A 186 22.55 2.85 3.22
CA PRO A 186 21.69 3.63 2.31
C PRO A 186 21.61 3.11 0.86
N ASP A 187 22.54 2.25 0.44
CA ASP A 187 22.63 1.70 -0.91
C ASP A 187 21.99 0.32 -1.05
N PHE A 188 21.21 -0.14 -0.06
CA PHE A 188 20.52 -1.43 -0.15
C PHE A 188 19.76 -1.54 -1.47
N THR A 189 19.82 -2.73 -2.07
CA THR A 189 19.17 -3.02 -3.34
C THR A 189 17.82 -3.73 -3.12
N SER A 190 16.99 -3.81 -4.16
CA SER A 190 15.78 -4.65 -4.15
C SER A 190 16.09 -6.10 -3.80
N ARG A 191 17.28 -6.60 -4.17
CA ARG A 191 17.69 -7.96 -3.86
C ARG A 191 17.97 -8.13 -2.37
N ASP A 192 18.66 -7.17 -1.76
CA ASP A 192 18.99 -7.22 -0.33
C ASP A 192 17.70 -7.20 0.49
N LEU A 193 16.80 -6.25 0.23
CA LEU A 193 15.49 -6.18 0.89
C LEU A 193 14.64 -7.44 0.64
N ALA A 194 14.71 -8.06 -0.54
CA ALA A 194 14.01 -9.31 -0.81
C ALA A 194 14.57 -10.50 0.00
N TYR A 195 15.86 -10.50 0.35
CA TYR A 195 16.39 -11.50 1.27
C TYR A 195 15.91 -11.27 2.71
N GLU A 196 15.76 -10.01 3.13
CA GLU A 196 15.12 -9.69 4.41
C GLU A 196 13.67 -10.20 4.47
N TRP A 197 12.93 -10.13 3.37
CA TRP A 197 11.59 -10.73 3.30
C TRP A 197 11.63 -12.24 3.52
N VAL A 198 12.61 -12.94 2.93
CA VAL A 198 12.75 -14.39 3.08
C VAL A 198 13.18 -14.77 4.50
N GLU A 199 14.04 -13.98 5.13
CA GLU A 199 14.51 -14.24 6.49
C GLU A 199 13.41 -14.00 7.54
N HIS A 200 12.59 -12.97 7.34
CA HIS A 200 11.74 -12.45 8.41
C HIS A 200 10.23 -12.66 8.23
N LEU A 201 9.75 -13.03 7.04
CA LEU A 201 8.31 -13.21 6.79
C LEU A 201 7.95 -14.68 6.56
N ASP A 202 6.90 -15.13 7.25
CA ASP A 202 6.24 -16.39 6.94
C ASP A 202 5.23 -16.20 5.80
N VAL A 203 5.20 -17.14 4.85
CA VAL A 203 4.28 -17.09 3.69
C VAL A 203 2.80 -17.01 4.12
N ASP A 204 2.45 -17.56 5.28
CA ASP A 204 1.06 -17.63 5.75
C ASP A 204 0.51 -16.32 6.32
N VAL A 205 1.38 -15.34 6.62
CA VAL A 205 1.02 -13.98 7.08
C VAL A 205 1.23 -12.92 5.99
N THR A 206 1.43 -13.37 4.75
CA THR A 206 1.51 -12.49 3.58
C THR A 206 0.31 -12.73 2.66
N TYR A 207 -0.09 -11.68 1.96
CA TYR A 207 -1.33 -11.65 1.18
C TYR A 207 -1.05 -11.34 -0.28
N THR A 208 -1.94 -11.81 -1.15
CA THR A 208 -2.02 -11.45 -2.57
C THR A 208 -0.66 -11.38 -3.32
N ALA A 209 -0.21 -10.20 -3.75
CA ALA A 209 0.98 -9.97 -4.54
C ALA A 209 2.27 -10.25 -3.74
N GLU A 210 2.32 -9.84 -2.48
CA GLU A 210 3.42 -10.07 -1.57
C GLU A 210 3.61 -11.55 -1.31
N ARG A 211 2.51 -12.28 -1.06
CA ARG A 211 2.55 -13.72 -0.89
C ARG A 211 3.15 -14.40 -2.11
N GLN A 212 2.67 -14.03 -3.29
CA GLN A 212 3.14 -14.66 -4.51
C GLN A 212 4.61 -14.33 -4.81
N ALA A 213 5.03 -13.10 -4.51
CA ALA A 213 6.42 -12.71 -4.57
C ALA A 213 7.28 -13.48 -3.57
N LEU A 214 6.88 -13.60 -2.31
CA LEU A 214 7.62 -14.36 -1.29
C LEU A 214 7.74 -15.84 -1.66
N GLU A 215 6.69 -16.45 -2.21
CA GLU A 215 6.75 -17.81 -2.75
C GLU A 215 7.70 -17.95 -3.96
N ASN A 216 7.88 -16.89 -4.75
CA ASN A 216 8.84 -16.83 -5.84
C ASN A 216 10.28 -16.67 -5.33
N LEU A 217 10.48 -15.81 -4.32
CA LEU A 217 11.76 -15.59 -3.67
C LEU A 217 12.32 -16.88 -3.06
N HIS A 218 11.47 -17.67 -2.38
CA HIS A 218 11.83 -19.00 -1.86
C HIS A 218 12.28 -20.00 -2.94
N ARG A 219 11.97 -19.74 -4.22
CA ARG A 219 12.39 -20.55 -5.37
C ARG A 219 13.59 -19.94 -6.12
N GLY A 220 14.17 -18.86 -5.60
CA GLY A 220 15.29 -18.15 -6.22
C GLY A 220 14.89 -17.25 -7.39
N ILE A 221 13.60 -16.92 -7.56
CA ILE A 221 13.14 -15.93 -8.53
C ILE A 221 13.19 -14.57 -7.82
N ILE A 222 14.23 -13.79 -8.10
CA ILE A 222 14.60 -12.56 -7.39
C ILE A 222 14.01 -11.32 -8.11
N PRO A 223 13.88 -10.13 -7.46
CA PRO A 223 13.37 -8.94 -8.13
C PRO A 223 14.20 -8.55 -9.37
N PRO A 224 13.56 -7.98 -10.42
CA PRO A 224 12.14 -7.65 -10.49
C PRO A 224 11.26 -8.83 -10.97
N TYR A 225 11.82 -10.02 -11.17
CA TYR A 225 11.07 -11.18 -11.68
C TYR A 225 10.09 -11.75 -10.65
N SER A 226 10.40 -11.65 -9.35
CA SER A 226 9.52 -12.06 -8.26
C SER A 226 8.12 -11.41 -8.32
N ALA A 227 8.04 -10.17 -8.81
CA ALA A 227 6.80 -9.43 -9.02
C ALA A 227 6.02 -9.83 -10.29
N ARG A 228 6.68 -10.51 -11.24
CA ARG A 228 6.14 -10.77 -12.59
C ARG A 228 5.71 -12.21 -12.76
N GLU A 229 6.54 -13.14 -12.29
CA GLU A 229 6.36 -14.56 -12.51
C GLU A 229 5.19 -15.09 -11.70
N ASN A 230 4.14 -15.58 -12.36
CA ASN A 230 2.94 -16.14 -11.72
C ASN A 230 2.28 -15.21 -10.67
N ASN A 231 2.50 -13.89 -10.73
CA ASN A 231 1.92 -12.94 -9.80
C ASN A 231 0.77 -12.15 -10.46
N PRO A 232 -0.49 -12.59 -10.29
CA PRO A 232 -1.63 -11.94 -10.93
C PRO A 232 -1.97 -10.60 -10.28
N PHE A 233 -1.64 -10.42 -8.99
CA PHE A 233 -2.08 -9.34 -8.13
C PHE A 233 -1.18 -8.09 -8.15
N SER A 234 -0.14 -8.07 -8.97
CA SER A 234 0.93 -7.06 -8.95
C SER A 234 0.52 -5.61 -9.27
N HIS A 235 -0.78 -5.34 -9.51
CA HIS A 235 -1.38 -4.00 -9.68
C HIS A 235 -2.29 -3.61 -8.50
N TRP A 236 -2.30 -4.40 -7.43
CA TRP A 236 -3.08 -4.14 -6.23
C TRP A 236 -2.29 -3.25 -5.25
N ILE A 237 -2.96 -2.84 -4.17
CA ILE A 237 -2.52 -1.76 -3.27
C ILE A 237 -1.32 -2.13 -2.38
N GLY A 238 -0.91 -3.39 -2.30
CA GLY A 238 0.05 -3.85 -1.29
C GLY A 238 1.41 -3.13 -1.31
N ALA A 239 1.88 -2.66 -2.47
CA ALA A 239 3.02 -1.73 -2.55
C ALA A 239 2.68 -0.33 -2.01
N GLN A 240 1.53 0.22 -2.39
CA GLN A 240 1.08 1.54 -1.94
C GLN A 240 1.00 1.64 -0.41
N MET A 241 0.45 0.63 0.28
CA MET A 241 0.21 0.67 1.74
C MET A 241 1.47 0.69 2.61
N ARG A 242 2.64 0.43 2.02
CA ARG A 242 3.94 0.42 2.73
C ARG A 242 4.88 1.53 2.32
N GLY A 243 4.47 2.39 1.39
CA GLY A 243 5.32 3.43 0.82
C GLY A 243 5.73 4.54 1.79
N GLU A 244 5.04 4.70 2.93
CA GLU A 244 5.26 5.83 3.83
C GLU A 244 6.67 5.87 4.40
N VAL A 245 7.22 4.70 4.75
CA VAL A 245 8.55 4.57 5.36
C VAL A 245 9.64 5.25 4.53
N HIS A 246 9.57 5.13 3.20
CA HIS A 246 10.54 5.72 2.28
C HIS A 246 10.51 7.25 2.35
N GLY A 247 9.33 7.83 2.54
CA GLY A 247 9.16 9.26 2.78
C GLY A 247 9.66 9.71 4.15
N LEU A 248 9.46 8.88 5.19
CA LEU A 248 9.94 9.15 6.56
C LEU A 248 11.46 9.13 6.68
N ILE A 249 12.14 8.26 5.91
CA ILE A 249 13.61 8.19 5.89
C ILE A 249 14.26 9.12 4.86
N ALA A 250 13.48 9.74 3.97
CA ALA A 250 13.94 10.74 3.00
C ALA A 250 13.16 12.08 3.09
N PRO A 251 13.02 12.69 4.28
CA PRO A 251 12.17 13.87 4.47
C PRO A 251 12.66 15.06 3.64
N GLY A 252 11.76 15.67 2.87
CA GLY A 252 12.08 16.76 1.96
C GLY A 252 12.93 16.37 0.75
N ARG A 253 13.16 15.07 0.51
CA ARG A 253 13.94 14.53 -0.61
C ARG A 253 13.05 13.61 -1.48
N PRO A 254 12.08 14.16 -2.20
CA PRO A 254 11.07 13.37 -2.91
C PRO A 254 11.66 12.42 -3.97
N GLU A 255 12.73 12.83 -4.66
CA GLU A 255 13.41 11.96 -5.62
C GLU A 255 14.05 10.73 -4.96
N LEU A 256 14.66 10.91 -3.80
CA LEU A 256 15.22 9.80 -3.01
C LEU A 256 14.10 8.91 -2.47
N ALA A 257 13.01 9.49 -1.97
CA ALA A 257 11.84 8.73 -1.52
C ALA A 257 11.27 7.87 -2.66
N ALA A 258 11.18 8.42 -3.88
CA ALA A 258 10.73 7.69 -5.07
C ALA A 258 11.69 6.56 -5.47
N GLU A 259 13.00 6.76 -5.35
CA GLU A 259 14.00 5.73 -5.63
C GLU A 259 13.89 4.55 -4.66
N LEU A 260 13.82 4.83 -3.36
CA LEU A 260 13.70 3.80 -2.31
C LEU A 260 12.38 3.02 -2.43
N ALA A 261 11.28 3.74 -2.67
CA ALA A 261 9.97 3.15 -2.94
C ALA A 261 9.99 2.25 -4.18
N HIS A 262 10.68 2.67 -5.26
CA HIS A 262 10.82 1.82 -6.43
C HIS A 262 11.62 0.54 -6.12
N ARG A 263 12.69 0.63 -5.32
CA ARG A 263 13.49 -0.55 -4.93
C ARG A 263 12.66 -1.58 -4.17
N ASP A 264 11.77 -1.15 -3.29
CA ASP A 264 10.82 -2.00 -2.56
C ASP A 264 9.70 -2.53 -3.48
N ALA A 265 8.98 -1.63 -4.16
CA ALA A 265 7.79 -1.98 -4.92
C ALA A 265 8.02 -3.11 -5.94
N VAL A 266 9.16 -3.08 -6.66
CA VAL A 266 9.47 -4.08 -7.71
C VAL A 266 9.76 -5.48 -7.17
N ILE A 267 9.79 -5.67 -5.84
CA ILE A 267 9.84 -6.99 -5.23
C ILE A 267 8.54 -7.75 -5.49
N SER A 268 7.37 -7.09 -5.38
CA SER A 268 6.06 -7.74 -5.51
C SER A 268 5.10 -7.12 -6.52
N HIS A 269 5.34 -5.90 -6.99
CA HIS A 269 4.44 -5.14 -7.84
C HIS A 269 5.08 -4.70 -9.16
N VAL A 270 4.23 -4.31 -10.11
CA VAL A 270 4.64 -3.73 -11.40
C VAL A 270 3.74 -2.54 -11.74
N THR A 271 4.28 -1.57 -12.49
CA THR A 271 3.51 -0.48 -13.10
C THR A 271 2.60 0.25 -12.11
N GLU A 272 1.27 0.18 -12.28
CA GLU A 272 0.27 0.86 -11.46
C GLU A 272 0.39 0.55 -9.95
N GLY A 273 0.83 -0.66 -9.58
CA GLY A 273 1.15 -1.00 -8.18
C GLY A 273 2.38 -0.26 -7.66
N VAL A 274 3.45 -0.19 -8.47
CA VAL A 274 4.68 0.55 -8.17
C VAL A 274 4.42 2.05 -8.07
N TYR A 275 3.57 2.59 -8.95
CA TYR A 275 3.22 4.01 -8.95
C TYR A 275 2.48 4.42 -7.67
N GLY A 276 1.68 3.52 -7.09
CA GLY A 276 1.04 3.73 -5.80
C GLY A 276 2.03 3.95 -4.67
N GLU A 277 3.07 3.11 -4.59
CA GLU A 277 4.12 3.23 -3.56
C GLU A 277 4.96 4.49 -3.73
N VAL A 278 5.41 4.75 -4.96
CA VAL A 278 6.18 5.97 -5.29
C VAL A 278 5.39 7.22 -4.96
N PHE A 279 4.12 7.27 -5.34
CA PHE A 279 3.24 8.40 -5.02
C PHE A 279 3.12 8.60 -3.50
N ASN A 280 2.91 7.53 -2.74
CA ASN A 280 2.79 7.59 -1.28
C ASN A 280 4.08 8.08 -0.62
N ALA A 281 5.22 7.48 -0.95
CA ALA A 281 6.53 7.85 -0.44
C ALA A 281 6.85 9.33 -0.68
N VAL A 282 6.55 9.83 -1.88
CA VAL A 282 6.77 11.23 -2.23
C VAL A 282 5.84 12.16 -1.47
N MET A 283 4.55 11.83 -1.30
CA MET A 283 3.63 12.62 -0.49
C MET A 283 4.15 12.79 0.95
N VAL A 284 4.55 11.68 1.58
CA VAL A 284 5.07 11.70 2.96
C VAL A 284 6.37 12.50 3.06
N SER A 285 7.31 12.32 2.12
CA SER A 285 8.53 13.14 2.07
C SER A 285 8.22 14.64 1.96
N LEU A 286 7.25 15.02 1.11
CA LEU A 286 6.86 16.41 0.91
C LEU A 286 6.14 17.02 2.13
N ALA A 287 5.42 16.23 2.92
CA ALA A 287 4.73 16.67 4.15
C ALA A 287 5.68 17.22 5.24
N PHE A 288 6.98 16.97 5.13
CA PHE A 288 7.99 17.59 6.02
C PHE A 288 8.30 19.03 5.66
N VAL A 289 8.10 19.43 4.39
CA VAL A 289 8.56 20.71 3.81
C VAL A 289 7.44 21.53 3.16
N MET A 290 6.22 21.00 3.15
CA MET A 290 5.02 21.63 2.59
C MET A 290 3.84 21.43 3.54
N ASP A 291 2.94 22.41 3.58
CA ASP A 291 1.73 22.39 4.42
C ASP A 291 0.44 22.24 3.60
N ASP A 292 0.45 22.64 2.32
CA ASP A 292 -0.73 22.60 1.45
C ASP A 292 -0.90 21.21 0.82
N VAL A 293 -1.96 20.50 1.26
CA VAL A 293 -2.24 19.10 0.86
C VAL A 293 -2.45 18.96 -0.65
N GLU A 294 -3.14 19.92 -1.28
CA GLU A 294 -3.36 19.88 -2.73
C GLU A 294 -2.04 20.01 -3.50
N ALA A 295 -1.16 20.93 -3.08
CA ALA A 295 0.16 21.09 -3.66
C ALA A 295 1.06 19.87 -3.43
N ILE A 296 0.97 19.21 -2.27
CA ILE A 296 1.67 17.94 -1.99
C ILE A 296 1.21 16.87 -2.99
N ILE A 297 -0.10 16.66 -3.14
CA ILE A 297 -0.67 15.68 -4.08
C ILE A 297 -0.24 16.00 -5.51
N GLY A 298 -0.37 17.27 -5.93
CA GLY A 298 0.00 17.71 -7.28
C GLY A 298 1.49 17.51 -7.58
N ARG A 299 2.36 17.76 -6.59
CA ARG A 299 3.81 17.57 -6.74
C ARG A 299 4.21 16.10 -6.70
N ALA A 300 3.61 15.30 -5.83
CA ALA A 300 3.83 13.85 -5.77
C ALA A 300 3.41 13.15 -7.06
N LEU A 301 2.31 13.59 -7.68
CA LEU A 301 1.86 13.09 -8.96
C LEU A 301 2.87 13.30 -10.10
N GLY A 302 3.78 14.27 -9.97
CA GLY A 302 4.87 14.51 -10.92
C GLY A 302 5.89 13.37 -10.99
N TYR A 303 5.98 12.52 -9.94
CA TYR A 303 6.88 11.38 -9.84
C TYR A 303 6.25 10.07 -10.36
N VAL A 304 5.08 10.17 -10.97
CA VAL A 304 4.36 9.06 -11.63
C VAL A 304 4.30 9.34 -13.13
N PRO A 305 4.34 8.33 -14.03
CA PRO A 305 4.25 8.57 -15.46
C PRO A 305 2.94 9.28 -15.81
N ALA A 306 3.05 10.43 -16.49
CA ALA A 306 1.94 11.37 -16.67
C ALA A 306 0.70 10.76 -17.35
N HIS A 307 0.93 9.79 -18.23
CA HIS A 307 -0.09 9.11 -19.03
C HIS A 307 -0.49 7.72 -18.48
N SER A 308 -0.04 7.35 -17.28
CA SER A 308 -0.49 6.13 -16.59
C SER A 308 -1.96 6.22 -16.16
N GLN A 309 -2.57 5.07 -15.91
CA GLN A 309 -3.94 5.04 -15.38
C GLN A 309 -3.98 5.56 -13.95
N PHE A 310 -2.98 5.23 -13.12
CA PHE A 310 -2.83 5.79 -11.77
C PHE A 310 -2.84 7.31 -11.80
N ALA A 311 -2.06 7.93 -12.69
CA ALA A 311 -2.05 9.38 -12.80
C ALA A 311 -3.42 9.96 -13.21
N SER A 312 -4.17 9.24 -14.04
CA SER A 312 -5.55 9.60 -14.38
C SER A 312 -6.48 9.52 -13.17
N VAL A 313 -6.38 8.46 -12.36
CA VAL A 313 -7.18 8.26 -11.14
C VAL A 313 -6.99 9.43 -10.18
N VAL A 314 -5.73 9.81 -9.89
CA VAL A 314 -5.42 10.92 -8.98
C VAL A 314 -5.99 12.24 -9.52
N ARG A 315 -5.75 12.58 -10.80
CA ARG A 315 -6.29 13.82 -11.40
C ARG A 315 -7.81 13.88 -11.38
N SER A 316 -8.47 12.78 -11.75
CA SER A 316 -9.93 12.70 -11.77
C SER A 316 -10.51 12.84 -10.37
N THR A 317 -9.87 12.25 -9.37
CA THR A 317 -10.29 12.36 -7.96
C THR A 317 -10.13 13.79 -7.45
N VAL A 318 -8.98 14.44 -7.69
CA VAL A 318 -8.75 15.86 -7.33
C VAL A 318 -9.81 16.75 -8.00
N ALA A 319 -10.07 16.55 -9.29
CA ALA A 319 -11.10 17.31 -10.01
C ALA A 319 -12.50 17.10 -9.39
N LYS A 320 -12.85 15.86 -9.03
CA LYS A 320 -14.14 15.54 -8.42
C LYS A 320 -14.28 16.12 -7.01
N CYS A 321 -13.20 16.15 -6.23
CA CYS A 321 -13.18 16.82 -4.92
C CYS A 321 -13.49 18.32 -5.07
N LYS A 322 -12.84 18.99 -6.03
CA LYS A 322 -13.07 20.42 -6.30
C LYS A 322 -14.47 20.72 -6.84
N GLU A 323 -15.01 19.83 -7.66
CA GLU A 323 -16.35 19.98 -8.23
C GLU A 323 -17.44 19.88 -7.16
N THR A 324 -17.30 18.94 -6.21
CA THR A 324 -18.40 18.55 -5.32
C THR A 324 -18.25 19.08 -3.89
N GLY A 325 -17.03 19.18 -3.37
CA GLY A 325 -16.75 19.51 -1.97
C GLY A 325 -17.36 18.54 -0.94
N SER A 326 -17.84 17.36 -1.36
CA SER A 326 -18.49 16.37 -0.50
C SER A 326 -17.88 15.00 -0.73
N TRP A 327 -17.30 14.44 0.32
CA TRP A 327 -16.63 13.14 0.26
C TRP A 327 -17.63 12.02 -0.07
N GLU A 328 -18.90 12.13 0.35
CA GLU A 328 -19.93 11.16 -0.01
C GLU A 328 -20.18 11.13 -1.52
N ARG A 329 -20.23 12.31 -2.16
CA ARG A 329 -20.42 12.41 -3.61
C ARG A 329 -19.19 11.97 -4.40
N VAL A 330 -17.99 12.21 -3.86
CA VAL A 330 -16.75 11.68 -4.46
C VAL A 330 -16.72 10.15 -4.32
N LEU A 331 -17.09 9.61 -3.17
CA LEU A 331 -17.14 8.17 -2.92
C LEU A 331 -18.17 7.47 -3.82
N ASP A 332 -19.36 8.05 -4.02
CA ASP A 332 -20.34 7.54 -4.98
C ASP A 332 -19.74 7.49 -6.40
N TRP A 333 -19.01 8.53 -6.81
CA TRP A 333 -18.29 8.54 -8.09
C TRP A 333 -17.17 7.48 -8.16
N ILE A 334 -16.43 7.25 -7.07
CA ILE A 334 -15.42 6.18 -6.98
C ILE A 334 -16.09 4.82 -7.18
N ASN A 335 -17.22 4.57 -6.50
CA ASN A 335 -17.97 3.32 -6.63
C ASN A 335 -18.49 3.13 -8.07
N ASP A 336 -19.05 4.16 -8.68
CA ASP A 336 -19.54 4.09 -10.07
C ASP A 336 -18.41 3.85 -11.08
N THR A 337 -17.26 4.48 -10.87
CA THR A 337 -16.14 4.45 -11.82
C THR A 337 -15.30 3.18 -11.68
N TYR A 338 -15.04 2.75 -10.45
CA TYR A 338 -14.08 1.69 -10.13
C TYR A 338 -14.73 0.46 -9.48
N GLY A 339 -16.04 0.46 -9.22
CA GLY A 339 -16.80 -0.63 -8.58
C GLY A 339 -16.71 -2.00 -9.26
N HIS A 340 -16.27 -2.03 -10.52
CA HIS A 340 -16.04 -3.27 -11.26
C HIS A 340 -14.73 -3.97 -10.86
N LEU A 341 -13.76 -3.23 -10.30
CA LEU A 341 -12.46 -3.75 -9.88
C LEU A 341 -12.55 -4.55 -8.57
N HIS A 342 -11.48 -5.26 -8.21
CA HIS A 342 -11.36 -5.87 -6.89
C HIS A 342 -11.19 -4.82 -5.79
N TRP A 343 -11.64 -5.13 -4.56
CA TRP A 343 -11.62 -4.16 -3.47
C TRP A 343 -10.20 -3.78 -3.00
N ILE A 344 -9.22 -4.67 -3.24
CA ILE A 344 -7.78 -4.48 -2.97
C ILE A 344 -7.06 -3.77 -4.14
N HIS A 345 -7.75 -3.52 -5.27
CA HIS A 345 -7.09 -2.92 -6.44
C HIS A 345 -6.58 -1.50 -6.12
N THR A 346 -5.43 -1.10 -6.67
CA THR A 346 -4.79 0.19 -6.34
C THR A 346 -5.69 1.39 -6.62
N PHE A 347 -6.36 1.45 -7.77
CA PHE A 347 -7.14 2.62 -8.19
C PHE A 347 -8.22 3.11 -7.21
N PRO A 348 -9.21 2.30 -6.80
CA PRO A 348 -10.24 2.77 -5.86
C PRO A 348 -9.62 3.25 -4.54
N ASN A 349 -8.61 2.54 -4.04
CA ASN A 349 -7.97 2.88 -2.77
C ASN A 349 -7.11 4.15 -2.87
N ALA A 350 -6.34 4.34 -3.96
CA ALA A 350 -5.66 5.60 -4.24
C ALA A 350 -6.64 6.78 -4.35
N ALA A 351 -7.81 6.58 -4.97
CA ALA A 351 -8.85 7.60 -5.03
C ALA A 351 -9.41 7.93 -3.63
N ILE A 352 -9.63 6.93 -2.77
CA ILE A 352 -10.08 7.15 -1.38
C ILE A 352 -9.04 7.94 -0.59
N VAL A 353 -7.75 7.59 -0.71
CA VAL A 353 -6.66 8.33 -0.05
C VAL A 353 -6.65 9.79 -0.50
N VAL A 354 -6.66 10.04 -1.82
CA VAL A 354 -6.65 11.39 -2.39
C VAL A 354 -7.88 12.19 -1.94
N MET A 355 -9.07 11.58 -1.96
CA MET A 355 -10.30 12.20 -1.50
C MET A 355 -10.20 12.63 -0.04
N SER A 356 -9.80 11.71 0.83
CA SER A 356 -9.72 11.94 2.28
C SER A 356 -8.67 13.00 2.64
N LEU A 357 -7.53 13.02 1.94
CA LEU A 357 -6.51 14.06 2.12
C LEU A 357 -7.02 15.42 1.64
N MET A 358 -7.54 15.49 0.40
CA MET A 358 -8.02 16.74 -0.21
C MET A 358 -9.14 17.41 0.60
N LEU A 359 -10.13 16.62 1.02
CA LEU A 359 -11.30 17.14 1.73
C LEU A 359 -11.08 17.23 3.24
N GLY A 360 -10.09 16.52 3.79
CA GLY A 360 -9.69 16.61 5.18
C GLY A 360 -8.79 17.81 5.46
N GLY A 361 -8.04 18.30 4.46
CA GLY A 361 -7.31 19.56 4.53
C GLY A 361 -6.26 19.63 5.66
N GLY A 362 -5.71 18.49 6.06
CA GLY A 362 -4.76 18.39 7.17
C GLY A 362 -5.40 18.21 8.55
N ASP A 363 -6.74 18.19 8.68
CA ASP A 363 -7.39 17.76 9.90
C ASP A 363 -7.26 16.23 10.04
N PHE A 364 -6.54 15.79 11.06
CA PHE A 364 -6.29 14.37 11.29
C PHE A 364 -7.58 13.57 11.47
N THR A 365 -8.51 14.07 12.29
CA THR A 365 -9.75 13.36 12.60
C THR A 365 -10.65 13.24 11.38
N GLU A 366 -10.90 14.34 10.68
CA GLU A 366 -11.76 14.33 9.50
C GLU A 366 -11.20 13.42 8.42
N SER A 367 -9.88 13.50 8.16
CA SER A 367 -9.21 12.70 7.13
C SER A 367 -9.35 11.19 7.38
N VAL A 368 -9.02 10.71 8.59
CA VAL A 368 -9.11 9.26 8.90
C VAL A 368 -10.56 8.79 8.99
N CYS A 369 -11.48 9.62 9.49
CA CYS A 369 -12.90 9.25 9.55
C CYS A 369 -13.51 9.08 8.14
N MET A 370 -13.15 9.95 7.18
CA MET A 370 -13.60 9.84 5.80
C MET A 370 -13.06 8.57 5.13
N ALA A 371 -11.77 8.29 5.28
CA ALA A 371 -11.15 7.08 4.72
C ALA A 371 -11.78 5.81 5.32
N ALA A 372 -11.91 5.72 6.64
CA ALA A 372 -12.48 4.54 7.30
C ALA A 372 -13.95 4.32 6.91
N SER A 373 -14.70 5.40 6.68
CA SER A 373 -16.11 5.34 6.26
C SER A 373 -16.30 4.90 4.81
N SER A 374 -15.23 4.73 4.03
CA SER A 374 -15.32 4.45 2.60
C SER A 374 -15.51 2.97 2.27
N GLY A 375 -15.18 2.05 3.18
CA GLY A 375 -15.09 0.62 2.84
C GLY A 375 -13.88 0.36 1.94
N TRP A 376 -13.98 -0.62 1.03
CA TRP A 376 -12.83 -1.08 0.22
C TRP A 376 -11.71 -1.63 1.11
N ASP A 377 -10.45 -1.40 0.76
CA ASP A 377 -9.30 -1.79 1.57
C ASP A 377 -8.98 -0.67 2.58
N CYS A 378 -9.94 -0.46 3.50
CA CYS A 378 -9.96 0.73 4.35
C CYS A 378 -8.94 0.71 5.48
N ASP A 379 -8.48 -0.43 5.97
CA ASP A 379 -7.30 -0.49 6.85
C ASP A 379 -6.07 0.10 6.15
N CYS A 380 -5.77 -0.37 4.94
CA CYS A 380 -4.64 0.12 4.15
C CYS A 380 -4.78 1.62 3.82
N SER A 381 -5.93 2.01 3.25
CA SER A 381 -6.18 3.38 2.80
C SER A 381 -6.24 4.37 3.98
N THR A 382 -6.87 3.99 5.09
CA THR A 382 -6.95 4.85 6.27
C THR A 382 -5.61 4.91 6.99
N GLY A 383 -4.87 3.80 7.05
CA GLY A 383 -3.50 3.77 7.56
C GLY A 383 -2.59 4.74 6.81
N GLN A 384 -2.66 4.73 5.47
CA GLN A 384 -1.90 5.66 4.64
C GLN A 384 -2.29 7.13 4.86
N VAL A 385 -3.59 7.43 4.93
CA VAL A 385 -4.10 8.78 5.23
C VAL A 385 -3.59 9.23 6.60
N GLY A 386 -3.72 8.37 7.61
CA GLY A 386 -3.27 8.66 8.97
C GLY A 386 -1.78 8.93 9.03
N ALA A 387 -0.96 8.11 8.37
CA ALA A 387 0.49 8.30 8.31
C ALA A 387 0.89 9.61 7.60
N THR A 388 0.25 9.92 6.48
CA THR A 388 0.51 11.14 5.70
C THR A 388 0.14 12.40 6.49
N VAL A 389 -1.06 12.43 7.08
CA VAL A 389 -1.49 13.58 7.90
C VAL A 389 -0.69 13.64 9.19
N GLY A 390 -0.35 12.50 9.80
CA GLY A 390 0.51 12.43 10.97
C GLY A 390 1.91 13.02 10.71
N ALA A 391 2.51 12.73 9.54
CA ALA A 391 3.76 13.36 9.11
C ALA A 391 3.60 14.87 8.84
N LEU A 392 2.42 15.31 8.38
CA LEU A 392 2.12 16.71 8.13
C LEU A 392 2.03 17.51 9.44
N VAL A 393 1.27 17.01 10.42
CA VAL A 393 0.88 17.77 11.62
C VAL A 393 1.69 17.46 12.87
N GLY A 394 2.34 16.30 12.94
CA GLY A 394 3.06 15.83 14.12
C GLY A 394 2.18 15.16 15.18
N GLU A 395 2.78 14.28 15.99
CA GLU A 395 2.08 13.49 17.02
C GLU A 395 1.31 14.36 18.01
N ARG A 396 1.86 15.53 18.39
CA ARG A 396 1.22 16.43 19.36
C ARG A 396 -0.10 17.00 18.88
N ALA A 397 -0.30 17.08 17.57
CA ALA A 397 -1.55 17.55 16.97
C ALA A 397 -2.59 16.45 16.81
N ILE A 398 -2.21 15.17 16.99
CA ILE A 398 -3.16 14.04 16.97
C ILE A 398 -3.92 14.00 18.31
N PRO A 399 -5.27 14.03 18.30
CA PRO A 399 -6.07 13.94 19.52
C PRO A 399 -5.79 12.69 20.35
N ASP A 400 -5.66 12.85 21.67
CA ASP A 400 -5.32 11.76 22.59
C ASP A 400 -6.31 10.60 22.54
N ARG A 401 -7.60 10.85 22.26
CA ARG A 401 -8.63 9.80 22.09
C ARG A 401 -8.26 8.75 21.05
N TRP A 402 -7.46 9.13 20.04
CA TRP A 402 -6.98 8.20 19.03
C TRP A 402 -5.73 7.45 19.48
N LYS A 403 -4.83 8.10 20.21
CA LYS A 403 -3.55 7.53 20.64
C LYS A 403 -3.69 6.60 21.86
N GLU A 404 -4.55 6.96 22.82
CA GLU A 404 -4.73 6.22 24.07
C GLU A 404 -5.05 4.73 23.87
N PRO A 405 -5.93 4.33 22.91
CA PRO A 405 -6.20 2.91 22.67
C PRO A 405 -5.05 2.14 22.00
N ILE A 406 -4.21 2.81 21.20
CA ILE A 406 -3.01 2.21 20.57
C ILE A 406 -1.90 2.03 21.61
N ALA A 407 -1.78 2.97 22.56
CA ALA A 407 -0.95 2.88 23.75
C ALA A 407 0.55 2.61 23.47
N ASP A 408 1.13 3.30 22.47
CA ASP A 408 2.55 3.20 22.09
C ASP A 408 3.02 1.77 21.81
N ARG A 409 2.14 0.89 21.30
CA ARG A 409 2.47 -0.51 21.01
C ARG A 409 2.08 -0.89 19.59
N LEU A 410 2.96 -1.65 18.95
CA LEU A 410 2.75 -2.29 17.66
C LEU A 410 3.12 -3.77 17.79
N TYR A 411 2.25 -4.63 17.29
CA TYR A 411 2.52 -6.06 17.11
C TYR A 411 2.65 -6.35 15.62
N THR A 412 3.62 -7.17 15.25
CA THR A 412 3.90 -7.51 13.86
C THR A 412 4.08 -9.00 13.70
N ASP A 413 4.01 -9.45 12.46
CA ASP A 413 4.31 -10.84 12.08
C ASP A 413 5.74 -10.98 11.52
N VAL A 414 6.60 -9.98 11.78
CA VAL A 414 8.00 -9.98 11.36
C VAL A 414 8.84 -10.70 12.40
N ALA A 415 9.47 -11.81 12.01
CA ALA A 415 10.37 -12.54 12.90
C ALA A 415 11.51 -11.63 13.37
N GLY A 416 11.76 -11.58 14.68
CA GLY A 416 12.73 -10.66 15.28
C GLY A 416 12.17 -9.28 15.67
N PHE A 417 10.99 -8.89 15.17
CA PHE A 417 10.37 -7.57 15.43
C PHE A 417 8.90 -7.66 15.86
N THR A 418 8.49 -8.77 16.48
CA THR A 418 7.08 -9.11 16.78
C THR A 418 6.36 -8.13 17.70
N VAL A 419 7.10 -7.37 18.53
CA VAL A 419 6.55 -6.31 19.40
C VAL A 419 7.52 -5.14 19.43
N ILE A 420 7.03 -3.94 19.13
CA ILE A 420 7.82 -2.72 19.17
C ILE A 420 7.01 -1.56 19.76
N GLU A 421 7.66 -0.70 20.53
CA GLU A 421 7.07 0.56 20.98
C GLU A 421 7.16 1.58 19.84
N LEU A 422 6.09 2.33 19.55
CA LEU A 422 6.09 3.29 18.44
C LEU A 422 7.13 4.39 18.66
N SER A 423 7.40 4.76 19.90
CA SER A 423 8.48 5.67 20.29
C SER A 423 9.87 5.15 19.90
N LYS A 424 10.15 3.85 20.06
CA LYS A 424 11.41 3.21 19.64
C LYS A 424 11.48 3.08 18.11
N LEU A 425 10.38 2.72 17.47
CA LEU A 425 10.29 2.65 16.00
C LEU A 425 10.52 4.04 15.37
N THR A 426 10.01 5.09 16.01
CA THR A 426 10.25 6.48 15.63
C THR A 426 11.74 6.80 15.68
N ASP A 427 12.41 6.48 16.79
CA ASP A 427 13.85 6.74 16.94
C ASP A 427 14.68 5.97 15.91
N TRP A 428 14.32 4.71 15.65
CA TRP A 428 14.94 3.89 14.60
C TRP A 428 14.79 4.52 13.21
N THR A 429 13.58 5.00 12.89
CA THR A 429 13.30 5.69 11.62
C THR A 429 14.09 6.99 11.49
N CYS A 430 14.17 7.78 12.57
CA CYS A 430 14.97 9.00 12.59
C CYS A 430 16.47 8.72 12.38
N ASP A 431 16.98 7.62 12.94
CA ASP A 431 18.38 7.22 12.75
C ASP A 431 18.67 6.75 11.33
N ALA A 432 17.75 5.97 10.73
CA ALA A 432 17.81 5.60 9.31
C ALA A 432 17.85 6.87 8.43
N ALA A 433 16.95 7.82 8.66
CA ALA A 433 16.90 9.08 7.93
C ALA A 433 18.23 9.86 8.01
N ARG A 434 18.86 9.91 9.18
CA ARG A 434 20.17 10.56 9.38
C ARG A 434 21.29 9.85 8.62
N ARG A 435 21.27 8.51 8.56
CA ARG A 435 22.26 7.74 7.78
C ARG A 435 22.12 8.02 6.30
N LEU A 436 20.89 8.02 5.78
CA LEU A 436 20.61 8.38 4.39
C LEU A 436 21.03 9.83 4.09
N ALA A 437 20.63 10.79 4.91
CA ALA A 437 20.99 12.19 4.70
C ALA A 437 22.50 12.41 4.61
N ARG A 438 23.29 11.80 5.52
CA ARG A 438 24.76 11.87 5.47
C ARG A 438 25.32 11.29 4.17
N ALA A 439 24.90 10.09 3.79
CA ALA A 439 25.42 9.42 2.60
C ALA A 439 25.10 10.17 1.31
N TYR A 440 23.93 10.82 1.21
CA TYR A 440 23.53 11.55 0.02
C TYR A 440 24.06 12.99 -0.01
N ASP A 441 24.25 13.66 1.13
CA ASP A 441 24.89 14.98 1.17
C ASP A 441 26.39 14.91 0.83
N GLU A 442 27.04 13.78 1.11
CA GLU A 442 28.44 13.52 0.70
C GLU A 442 28.59 13.27 -0.82
N ARG A 443 27.51 12.97 -1.53
CA ARG A 443 27.54 12.61 -2.97
C ARG A 443 27.41 13.80 -3.93
N GLY A 444 27.09 14.99 -3.42
CA GLY A 444 27.02 16.23 -4.20
C GLY A 444 25.63 16.54 -4.73
#